data_AF-A0A7V8ZES9-F1
#
_entry.id   AF-A0A7V8ZES9-F1
#
_cell.length_a   1.000
_cell.length_b   1.000
_cell.length_c   1.000
_cell.angle_alpha   90.00
_cell.angle_beta   90.00
_cell.angle_gamma   90.00
#
_symmetry.space_group_name_H-M   'P 1'
#
loop_
_entity.id
_entity.type
_entity.pdbx_description
1 polymer ?
#
loop_
_entity_poly.entity_id
_entity_poly.type
_entity_poly.pdbx_seq_one_letter_code
_entity_poly.pdbx_strand_id
1 'polypeptide(L)'
;MADMVLIHPNRDKAESKATKAAVILLLLASAVLTAIVTFGGWGELQGAQIVAVVFALLFAVMAYFVVRWNRGVLPVASALAVLYAVTCAIAAPAWFARDKDGFATPALEPGMLGLLTLILVPVQILLIAFAMRGFAQKWNVEVEVTREEAERDGHETSPVHASA
;
A
#
# COMPACT_ATOMS: atom_id res chain seq x y z
N MET A 1 4.77 18.53 38.83
CA MET A 1 4.93 17.28 38.06
C MET A 1 5.74 17.63 36.82
N ALA A 2 6.70 16.79 36.41
CA ALA A 2 7.43 17.03 35.17
C ALA A 2 6.46 16.94 33.97
N ASP A 3 6.57 17.87 33.03
CA ASP A 3 5.71 17.89 31.83
C ASP A 3 6.20 16.79 30.86
N MET A 4 5.43 15.70 30.76
CA MET A 4 5.79 14.52 29.96
C MET A 4 5.10 14.56 28.61
N VAL A 5 5.84 14.33 27.53
CA VAL A 5 5.34 14.29 26.15
C VAL A 5 5.57 12.92 25.53
N LEU A 6 4.63 12.49 24.68
CA LEU A 6 4.76 11.26 23.89
C LEU A 6 5.47 11.57 22.57
N ILE A 7 6.56 10.87 22.29
CA ILE A 7 7.29 10.96 21.02
C ILE A 7 7.35 9.61 20.30
N HIS A 8 7.43 9.64 18.98
CA HIS A 8 7.63 8.47 18.12
C HIS A 8 9.02 8.50 17.48
N PRO A 9 10.10 8.19 18.22
CA PRO A 9 11.47 8.46 17.79
C PRO A 9 11.86 7.76 16.47
N ASN A 10 11.21 6.64 16.14
CA ASN A 10 11.46 5.94 14.88
C ASN A 10 10.85 6.63 13.66
N ARG A 11 9.80 7.45 13.81
CA ARG A 11 9.13 8.12 12.67
C ARG A 11 9.95 9.29 12.14
N ASP A 12 10.83 9.85 12.97
CA ASP A 12 11.64 11.02 12.62
C ASP A 12 12.85 10.64 11.75
N LYS A 13 13.29 9.38 11.83
CA LYS A 13 14.41 8.84 11.07
C LYS A 13 14.18 8.96 9.56
N ALA A 14 15.21 9.43 8.85
CA ALA A 14 15.18 9.53 7.40
C ALA A 14 14.87 8.19 6.72
N GLU A 15 15.40 7.09 7.24
CA GLU A 15 15.13 5.74 6.71
C GLU A 15 13.64 5.36 6.81
N SER A 16 12.97 5.72 7.92
CA SER A 16 11.55 5.42 8.13
C SER A 16 10.66 6.28 7.26
N LYS A 17 11.00 7.56 7.06
CA LYS A 17 10.33 8.45 6.10
C LYS A 17 10.49 7.94 4.66
N ALA A 18 11.67 7.48 4.27
CA ALA A 18 11.93 6.90 2.96
C ALA A 18 11.14 5.58 2.75
N THR A 19 11.14 4.70 3.75
CA THR A 19 10.39 3.43 3.70
C THR A 19 8.89 3.70 3.59
N LYS A 20 8.36 4.66 4.36
CA LYS A 20 6.99 5.13 4.26
C LYS A 20 6.65 5.62 2.85
N ALA A 21 7.49 6.47 2.26
CA ALA A 21 7.28 6.97 0.90
C ALA A 21 7.24 5.83 -0.13
N ALA A 22 8.16 4.87 -0.03
CA ALA A 22 8.18 3.69 -0.91
C ALA A 22 6.89 2.85 -0.78
N VAL A 23 6.43 2.58 0.45
CA VAL A 23 5.17 1.85 0.68
C VAL A 23 3.97 2.60 0.09
N ILE A 24 3.89 3.92 0.29
CA ILE A 24 2.81 4.74 -0.28
C ILE A 24 2.82 4.66 -1.80
N LEU A 25 3.99 4.83 -2.43
CA LEU A 25 4.15 4.74 -3.88
C LEU A 25 3.68 3.38 -4.41
N LEU A 26 4.09 2.29 -3.77
CA LEU A 26 3.72 0.93 -4.17
C LEU A 26 2.22 0.65 -4.00
N LEU A 27 1.59 1.16 -2.94
CA LEU A 27 0.14 1.05 -2.74
C LEU A 27 -0.64 1.83 -3.81
N LEU A 28 -0.22 3.05 -4.12
CA LEU A 28 -0.85 3.86 -5.16
C LEU A 28 -0.64 3.25 -6.56
N ALA A 29 0.56 2.76 -6.85
CA ALA A 29 0.84 2.03 -8.10
C ALA A 29 -0.05 0.80 -8.22
N SER A 30 -0.22 0.03 -7.13
CA SER A 30 -1.13 -1.13 -7.10
C SER A 30 -2.58 -0.72 -7.37
N ALA A 31 -3.07 0.34 -6.73
CA ALA A 31 -4.43 0.84 -6.94
C ALA A 31 -4.67 1.28 -8.40
N VAL A 32 -3.74 2.07 -8.95
CA VAL A 32 -3.83 2.60 -10.31
C VAL A 32 -3.74 1.49 -11.35
N LEU A 33 -2.76 0.58 -11.24
CA LEU A 33 -2.64 -0.55 -12.16
C LEU A 33 -3.86 -1.45 -12.11
N THR A 34 -4.38 -1.73 -10.91
CA THR A 34 -5.62 -2.49 -10.74
C THR A 34 -6.79 -1.81 -11.43
N ALA A 35 -6.94 -0.48 -11.26
CA ALA A 35 -8.00 0.28 -11.91
C ALA A 35 -7.88 0.23 -13.45
N ILE A 36 -6.67 0.42 -13.99
CA ILE A 36 -6.41 0.34 -15.44
C ILE A 36 -6.80 -1.03 -15.99
N VAL A 37 -6.36 -2.13 -15.36
CA VAL A 37 -6.73 -3.49 -15.77
C VAL A 37 -8.24 -3.71 -15.66
N THR A 38 -8.85 -3.22 -14.59
CA THR A 38 -10.30 -3.41 -14.33
C THR A 38 -11.16 -2.69 -15.37
N PHE A 39 -10.87 -1.42 -15.64
CA PHE A 39 -11.63 -0.65 -16.63
C PHE A 39 -11.28 -1.06 -18.06
N GLY A 40 -10.02 -1.40 -18.33
CA GLY A 40 -9.59 -1.90 -19.63
C GLY A 40 -10.21 -3.25 -19.98
N GLY A 41 -10.37 -4.14 -19.00
CA GLY A 41 -10.93 -5.48 -19.16
C GLY A 41 -12.42 -5.59 -18.84
N TRP A 42 -13.12 -4.49 -18.58
CA TRP A 42 -14.43 -4.49 -17.92
C TRP A 42 -15.42 -5.52 -18.48
N GLY A 43 -15.69 -5.49 -19.78
CA GLY A 43 -16.65 -6.39 -20.44
C GLY A 43 -16.34 -7.87 -20.29
N GLU A 44 -15.07 -8.22 -20.10
CA GLU A 44 -14.58 -9.60 -20.13
C GLU A 44 -14.28 -10.19 -18.74
N LEU A 45 -14.43 -9.38 -17.68
CA LEU A 45 -14.09 -9.77 -16.30
C LEU A 45 -15.15 -10.67 -15.63
N GLN A 46 -16.30 -10.94 -16.26
CA GLN A 46 -17.31 -11.91 -15.80
C GLN A 46 -17.64 -11.84 -14.29
N GLY A 47 -17.90 -10.64 -13.77
CA GLY A 47 -18.23 -10.41 -12.35
C GLY A 47 -17.02 -10.18 -11.43
N ALA A 48 -15.80 -10.49 -11.87
CA ALA A 48 -14.56 -10.16 -11.13
C ALA A 48 -14.30 -8.65 -11.03
N GLN A 49 -15.00 -7.84 -11.84
CA GLN A 49 -14.94 -6.37 -11.84
C GLN A 49 -15.08 -5.80 -10.42
N ILE A 50 -16.11 -6.24 -9.68
CA ILE A 50 -16.43 -5.71 -8.35
C ILE A 50 -15.29 -6.01 -7.38
N VAL A 51 -14.77 -7.24 -7.41
CA VAL A 51 -13.66 -7.66 -6.57
C VAL A 51 -12.41 -6.83 -6.88
N ALA A 52 -12.10 -6.60 -8.15
CA ALA A 52 -10.95 -5.80 -8.55
C ALA A 52 -11.10 -4.32 -8.14
N VAL A 53 -12.29 -3.73 -8.28
CA VAL A 53 -12.59 -2.38 -7.77
C VAL A 53 -12.38 -2.30 -6.26
N VAL A 54 -12.85 -3.29 -5.50
CA VAL A 54 -12.65 -3.35 -4.05
C VAL A 54 -11.16 -3.38 -3.71
N PHE A 55 -10.35 -4.20 -4.39
CA PHE A 55 -8.89 -4.20 -4.18
C PHE A 55 -8.24 -2.85 -4.50
N ALA A 56 -8.61 -2.20 -5.61
CA ALA A 56 -8.09 -0.87 -5.94
C ALA A 56 -8.38 0.15 -4.84
N LEU A 57 -9.62 0.16 -4.31
CA LEU A 57 -10.02 1.04 -3.22
C LEU A 57 -9.29 0.69 -1.92
N LEU A 58 -9.15 -0.59 -1.58
CA LEU A 58 -8.42 -1.02 -0.39
C LEU A 58 -6.97 -0.54 -0.44
N PHE A 59 -6.27 -0.67 -1.57
CA PHE A 59 -4.90 -0.17 -1.71
C PHE A 59 -4.83 1.36 -1.55
N ALA A 60 -5.76 2.11 -2.12
CA ALA A 60 -5.82 3.56 -1.96
C ALA A 60 -6.09 3.97 -0.49
N VAL A 61 -7.01 3.29 0.19
CA VAL A 61 -7.32 3.52 1.61
C VAL A 61 -6.13 3.16 2.51
N MET A 62 -5.42 2.06 2.21
CA MET A 62 -4.20 1.71 2.92
C MET A 62 -3.13 2.79 2.73
N ALA A 63 -2.95 3.33 1.52
CA ALA A 63 -2.00 4.41 1.26
C ALA A 63 -2.31 5.63 2.14
N TYR A 64 -3.58 6.01 2.23
CA TYR A 64 -4.04 7.09 3.09
C TYR A 64 -3.71 6.84 4.58
N PHE A 65 -3.96 5.63 5.09
CA PHE A 65 -3.62 5.32 6.47
C PHE A 65 -2.11 5.26 6.74
N VAL A 66 -1.30 4.82 5.78
CA VAL A 66 0.16 4.90 5.88
C VAL A 66 0.63 6.36 5.94
N VAL A 67 0.06 7.25 5.12
CA VAL A 67 0.32 8.70 5.20
C VAL A 67 0.07 9.24 6.61
N ARG A 68 -0.97 8.75 7.29
CA ARG A 68 -1.33 9.15 8.66
C ARG A 68 -0.56 8.46 9.78
N TRP A 69 0.45 7.64 9.47
CA TRP A 69 1.19 6.85 10.46
C TRP A 69 0.29 5.95 11.33
N ASN A 70 -0.81 5.43 10.77
CA ASN A 70 -1.70 4.57 11.52
C ASN A 70 -1.03 3.23 11.90
N ARG A 71 -1.31 2.76 13.12
CA ARG A 71 -0.74 1.51 13.66
C ARG A 71 -1.34 0.29 12.94
N GLY A 72 -0.52 -0.74 12.73
CA GLY A 72 -0.97 -2.03 12.20
C GLY A 72 -1.32 -2.06 10.70
N VAL A 73 -1.19 -0.94 9.98
CA VAL A 73 -1.53 -0.87 8.55
C VAL A 73 -0.54 -1.65 7.68
N LEU A 74 0.75 -1.67 8.04
CA LEU A 74 1.78 -2.33 7.23
C LEU A 74 1.59 -3.85 7.12
N PRO A 75 1.35 -4.61 8.22
CA PRO A 75 1.03 -6.03 8.10
C PRO A 75 -0.27 -6.33 7.34
N VAL A 76 -1.28 -5.45 7.45
CA VAL A 76 -2.54 -5.61 6.69
C VAL A 76 -2.28 -5.38 5.19
N ALA A 77 -1.52 -4.34 4.85
CA ALA A 77 -1.14 -4.07 3.47
C ALA A 77 -0.32 -5.22 2.85
N SER A 78 0.61 -5.84 3.60
CA SER A 78 1.36 -6.98 3.10
C SER A 78 0.47 -8.22 2.89
N ALA A 79 -0.47 -8.49 3.79
CA ALA A 79 -1.42 -9.59 3.63
C ALA A 79 -2.32 -9.39 2.39
N LEU A 80 -2.85 -8.18 2.19
CA LEU A 80 -3.63 -7.83 0.99
C LEU A 80 -2.80 -7.99 -0.29
N ALA A 81 -1.53 -7.56 -0.26
CA ALA A 81 -0.62 -7.70 -1.38
C ALA A 81 -0.34 -9.17 -1.73
N VAL A 82 -0.19 -10.05 -0.74
CA VAL A 82 -0.04 -11.51 -0.97
C VAL A 82 -1.26 -12.07 -1.68
N LEU A 83 -2.47 -11.79 -1.18
CA LEU A 83 -3.71 -12.28 -1.78
C LEU A 83 -3.83 -11.81 -3.23
N TYR A 84 -3.58 -10.52 -3.46
CA TYR A 84 -3.71 -9.92 -4.78
C TYR A 84 -2.62 -10.39 -5.76
N ALA A 85 -1.39 -10.63 -5.29
CA ALA A 85 -0.31 -11.19 -6.10
C ALA A 85 -0.70 -12.56 -6.66
N VAL A 86 -1.30 -13.43 -5.83
CA VAL A 86 -1.75 -14.75 -6.25
C VAL A 86 -2.88 -14.62 -7.29
N THR A 87 -3.86 -13.74 -7.05
CA THR A 87 -4.92 -13.48 -8.03
C THR A 87 -4.35 -13.02 -9.38
N CYS A 88 -3.40 -12.09 -9.37
CA CYS A 88 -2.75 -11.60 -10.59
C CYS A 88 -1.96 -12.70 -11.31
N ALA A 89 -1.23 -13.54 -10.57
CA ALA A 89 -0.44 -14.62 -11.14
C ALA A 89 -1.32 -15.66 -11.87
N ILE A 90 -2.53 -15.91 -11.37
CA ILE A 90 -3.50 -16.81 -12.01
C ILE A 90 -4.22 -16.11 -13.19
N ALA A 91 -4.52 -14.82 -13.05
CA ALA A 91 -5.28 -14.07 -14.05
C ALA A 91 -4.45 -13.68 -15.30
N ALA A 92 -3.15 -13.39 -15.14
CA ALA A 92 -2.32 -12.93 -16.26
C ALA A 92 -2.27 -13.92 -17.44
N PRO A 93 -2.05 -15.23 -17.25
CA PRO A 93 -2.10 -16.21 -18.35
C PRO A 93 -3.46 -16.25 -19.06
N ALA A 94 -4.56 -16.00 -18.34
CA ALA A 94 -5.89 -16.02 -18.94
C ALA A 94 -6.10 -14.86 -19.93
N TRP A 95 -5.50 -13.69 -19.67
CA TRP A 95 -5.51 -12.57 -20.62
C TRP A 95 -4.69 -12.86 -21.88
N PHE A 96 -3.47 -13.39 -21.73
CA PHE A 96 -2.67 -13.82 -22.87
C PHE A 96 -3.36 -14.92 -23.69
N ALA A 97 -4.11 -15.81 -23.03
CA ALA A 97 -4.86 -16.85 -23.72
C ALA A 97 -6.04 -16.30 -24.55
N ARG A 98 -6.49 -15.05 -24.32
CA ARG A 98 -7.50 -14.34 -25.12
C ARG A 98 -6.90 -13.51 -26.25
N ASP A 99 -5.58 -13.41 -26.30
CA ASP A 99 -4.85 -12.62 -27.30
C ASP A 99 -4.76 -13.38 -28.63
N LYS A 100 -5.92 -13.63 -29.25
CA LYS A 100 -6.08 -14.28 -30.54
C LYS A 100 -7.41 -13.92 -31.18
N ASP A 101 -7.52 -14.18 -32.47
CA ASP A 101 -8.74 -13.93 -33.23
C ASP A 101 -9.93 -14.74 -32.70
N GLY A 102 -11.13 -14.13 -32.74
CA GLY A 102 -12.39 -14.77 -32.34
C GLY A 102 -12.83 -14.52 -30.89
N PHE A 103 -12.05 -13.79 -30.09
CA PHE A 103 -12.48 -13.29 -28.78
C PHE A 103 -13.05 -11.88 -28.85
N ALA A 104 -13.95 -11.56 -27.92
CA ALA A 104 -14.44 -10.21 -27.74
C ALA A 104 -13.29 -9.28 -27.31
N THR A 105 -13.20 -8.11 -27.96
CA THR A 105 -12.14 -7.14 -27.72
C THR A 105 -12.51 -6.25 -26.53
N PRO A 106 -11.74 -6.27 -25.43
CA PRO A 106 -11.93 -5.32 -24.33
C PRO A 106 -11.53 -3.90 -24.76
N ALA A 107 -11.67 -2.93 -23.86
CA ALA A 107 -11.23 -1.56 -24.12
C ALA A 107 -9.70 -1.47 -24.28
N LEU A 108 -8.95 -2.36 -23.60
CA LEU A 108 -7.52 -2.56 -23.82
C LEU A 108 -7.27 -3.93 -24.45
N GLU A 109 -6.25 -4.00 -25.29
CA GLU A 109 -5.82 -5.25 -25.93
C GLU A 109 -5.51 -6.33 -24.87
N PRO A 110 -5.96 -7.59 -25.07
CA PRO A 110 -5.76 -8.67 -24.10
C PRO A 110 -4.28 -8.89 -23.73
N GLY A 111 -3.35 -8.80 -24.69
CA GLY A 111 -1.91 -8.89 -24.42
C GLY A 111 -1.43 -7.79 -23.46
N MET A 112 -1.91 -6.54 -23.63
CA MET A 112 -1.59 -5.43 -22.72
C MET A 112 -2.19 -5.66 -21.32
N LEU A 113 -3.44 -6.12 -21.23
CA LEU A 113 -4.07 -6.49 -19.96
C LEU A 113 -3.31 -7.60 -19.24
N GLY A 114 -2.84 -8.61 -19.97
CA GLY A 114 -2.01 -9.69 -19.46
C GLY A 114 -0.69 -9.18 -18.91
N LEU A 115 -0.01 -8.29 -19.64
CA LEU A 115 1.25 -7.69 -19.21
C LEU A 115 1.08 -6.83 -17.96
N LEU A 116 0.07 -5.95 -17.91
CA LEU A 116 -0.21 -5.11 -16.75
C LEU A 116 -0.57 -5.95 -15.52
N THR A 117 -1.36 -7.01 -15.70
CA THR A 117 -1.69 -7.98 -14.64
C THR A 117 -0.44 -8.73 -14.17
N LEU A 118 0.47 -9.08 -15.08
CA LEU A 118 1.73 -9.75 -14.73
C LEU A 118 2.67 -8.83 -13.96
N ILE A 119 2.77 -7.55 -14.33
CA ILE A 119 3.57 -6.52 -13.63
C ILE A 119 3.05 -6.26 -12.21
N LEU A 120 1.75 -6.44 -11.95
CA LEU A 120 1.22 -6.34 -10.59
C LEU A 120 1.86 -7.34 -9.63
N VAL A 121 2.30 -8.52 -10.10
CA VAL A 121 2.96 -9.54 -9.25
C VAL A 121 4.27 -9.02 -8.62
N PRO A 122 5.29 -8.56 -9.38
CA PRO A 122 6.49 -7.99 -8.78
C PRO A 122 6.20 -6.71 -7.98
N VAL A 123 5.21 -5.89 -8.37
CA VAL A 123 4.79 -4.73 -7.56
C VAL A 123 4.28 -5.18 -6.18
N GLN A 124 3.47 -6.24 -6.11
CA GLN A 124 3.00 -6.79 -4.83
C GLN A 124 4.15 -7.38 -4.00
N ILE A 125 5.10 -8.07 -4.62
CA ILE A 125 6.29 -8.60 -3.93
C ILE A 125 7.11 -7.46 -3.30
N LEU A 126 7.33 -6.38 -4.06
CA LEU A 126 8.01 -5.19 -3.54
C LEU A 126 7.21 -4.55 -2.40
N LEU A 127 5.89 -4.43 -2.54
CA LEU A 127 5.02 -3.89 -1.49
C LEU A 127 5.14 -4.72 -0.20
N ILE A 128 5.11 -6.05 -0.30
CA ILE A 128 5.32 -6.95 0.84
C ILE A 128 6.68 -6.68 1.49
N ALA A 129 7.76 -6.67 0.71
CA ALA A 129 9.12 -6.47 1.24
C ALA A 129 9.26 -5.13 1.98
N PHE A 130 8.79 -4.03 1.38
CA PHE A 130 8.88 -2.70 1.99
C PHE A 130 7.94 -2.53 3.19
N ALA A 131 6.73 -3.12 3.14
CA ALA A 131 5.82 -3.11 4.28
C ALA A 131 6.39 -3.88 5.47
N MET A 132 6.99 -5.05 5.24
CA MET A 132 7.64 -5.83 6.30
C MET A 132 8.89 -5.14 6.85
N ARG A 133 9.69 -4.48 5.99
CA ARG A 133 10.80 -3.63 6.43
C ARG A 133 10.32 -2.47 7.30
N GLY A 134 9.27 -1.76 6.88
CA GLY A 134 8.68 -0.67 7.66
C GLY A 134 8.13 -1.14 8.99
N PHE A 135 7.53 -2.34 9.03
CA PHE A 135 7.06 -2.93 10.28
C PHE A 135 8.22 -3.25 11.24
N ALA A 136 9.32 -3.80 10.72
CA ALA A 136 10.53 -4.07 11.49
C ALA A 136 11.22 -2.80 12.04
N GLN A 137 10.94 -1.62 11.46
CA GLN A 137 11.41 -0.33 11.97
C GLN A 137 10.63 0.18 13.20
N LYS A 138 9.63 -0.57 13.69
CA LYS A 138 8.93 -0.30 14.96
C LYS A 138 8.31 1.10 15.03
N TRP A 139 7.56 1.50 14.00
CA TRP A 139 6.86 2.80 13.92
C TRP A 139 5.79 3.01 15.01
N ASN A 140 5.40 1.94 15.70
CA ASN A 140 4.41 1.94 16.77
C ASN A 140 4.99 2.26 18.15
N VAL A 141 6.32 2.24 18.31
CA VAL A 141 6.99 2.53 19.59
C VAL A 141 6.78 3.99 19.94
N GLU A 142 6.21 4.19 21.13
CA GLU A 142 6.02 5.46 21.80
C GLU A 142 6.92 5.49 23.03
N VAL A 143 7.59 6.61 23.25
CA VAL A 143 8.42 6.84 24.42
C VAL A 143 7.89 8.10 25.11
N GLU A 144 7.72 8.02 26.42
CA GLU A 144 7.43 9.16 27.28
C GLU A 144 8.76 9.78 27.70
N VAL A 145 8.96 11.05 27.38
CA VAL A 145 10.14 11.83 27.76
C VAL A 145 9.68 13.16 28.37
N THR A 146 10.53 13.82 29.13
CA THR A 146 10.22 15.19 29.57
C THR A 146 10.22 16.13 28.37
N ARG A 147 9.42 17.20 28.41
CA ARG A 147 9.37 18.21 27.33
C ARG A 147 10.76 18.80 27.04
N GLU A 148 11.53 19.09 28.08
CA GLU A 148 12.90 19.62 27.94
C GLU A 148 13.82 18.64 27.20
N GLU A 149 13.73 17.35 27.49
CA GLU A 149 14.49 16.31 26.77
C GLU A 149 14.06 16.21 25.30
N ALA A 150 12.75 16.25 25.03
CA ALA A 150 12.25 16.20 23.64
C ALA A 150 12.72 17.40 22.81
N GLU A 151 12.67 18.61 23.38
CA GLU A 151 13.12 19.84 22.71
C GLU A 151 14.63 19.84 22.49
N ARG A 152 15.40 19.38 23.48
CA ARG A 152 16.86 19.23 23.38
C ARG A 152 17.26 18.27 22.26
N ASP A 153 16.52 17.18 22.09
CA ASP A 153 16.77 16.17 21.06
C ASP A 153 16.14 16.52 19.69
N GLY A 154 15.50 17.70 19.58
CA GLY A 154 14.95 18.23 18.34
C GLY A 154 13.66 17.55 17.88
N HIS A 155 12.92 16.90 18.79
CA HIS A 155 11.62 16.31 18.51
C HIS A 155 10.52 17.38 18.52
N GLU A 156 9.62 17.35 17.53
CA GLU A 156 8.42 18.19 17.53
C GLU A 156 7.50 17.76 18.69
N THR A 157 7.34 18.63 19.69
CA THR A 157 6.49 18.35 20.86
C THR A 157 5.05 18.75 20.57
N SER A 158 4.14 17.79 20.48
CA SER A 158 2.71 18.09 20.50
C SER A 158 2.27 18.47 21.93
N PRO A 159 1.43 19.50 22.13
CA PRO A 159 0.93 19.87 23.45
C PRO A 159 0.04 18.75 24.02
N VAL A 160 0.24 18.42 25.30
CA VAL A 160 -0.40 17.29 26.02
C VAL A 160 -1.89 17.56 26.35
N HIS A 161 -2.46 18.69 25.92
CA HIS A 161 -3.82 19.12 26.28
C HIS A 161 -4.78 19.29 25.10
N ALA A 162 -4.52 18.68 23.95
CA ALA A 162 -5.45 18.67 22.81
C ALA A 162 -6.24 17.34 22.65
N SER A 163 -6.48 16.63 23.77
CA SER A 163 -7.48 15.56 23.82
C SER A 163 -8.72 16.06 24.56
N ALA A 164 -9.70 16.53 23.79
CA ALA A 164 -11.10 16.64 24.17
C ALA A 164 -11.93 16.04 23.02
#